data_AF-A0A401QEE4-F1
#
_entry.id   AF-A0A401QEE4-F1
#
_cell.length_a   1.000
_cell.length_b   1.000
_cell.length_c   1.000
_cell.angle_alpha   90.00
_cell.angle_beta   90.00
_cell.angle_gamma   90.00
#
_symmetry.space_group_name_H-M   'P 1'
#
loop_
_entity.id
_entity.type
_entity.pdbx_description
1 polymer ?
#
loop_
_entity_poly.entity_id
_entity_poly.type
_entity_poly.pdbx_seq_one_letter_code
_entity_poly.pdbx_strand_id
1 'polypeptide(L)'
;MFQTIYDWFWWDRLWLPYNLTWTDLEDRDGRVYAKAGDLYVTIPCAFIFMIIRYVFERSVATYFARVLGIREKVRLKVKPNPILEKSFAASSKHPNQ
;
A
#
# COMPACT_ATOMS: atom_id res chain seq x y z
N MET A 1 -18.55 -8.53 19.02
CA MET A 1 -18.55 -8.06 17.62
C MET A 1 -17.44 -8.69 16.79
N PHE A 2 -16.15 -8.55 17.14
CA PHE A 2 -15.06 -9.14 16.36
C PHE A 2 -15.15 -10.66 16.20
N GLN A 3 -15.52 -11.41 17.25
CA GLN A 3 -15.74 -12.86 17.16
C GLN A 3 -16.86 -13.21 16.17
N THR A 4 -17.97 -12.47 16.18
CA THR A 4 -19.08 -12.70 15.25
C THR A 4 -18.68 -12.51 13.78
N ILE A 5 -17.84 -11.50 13.51
CA ILE A 5 -17.30 -11.24 12.16
C ILE A 5 -16.30 -12.33 11.78
N TYR A 6 -15.47 -12.76 12.74
CA TYR A 6 -14.51 -13.85 12.56
C TYR A 6 -15.20 -15.17 12.22
N ASP A 7 -16.21 -15.56 12.99
CA ASP A 7 -16.98 -16.80 12.77
C ASP A 7 -17.74 -16.77 11.44
N TRP A 8 -18.28 -15.60 11.08
CA TRP A 8 -18.94 -15.40 9.78
C TRP A 8 -17.95 -15.48 8.62
N PHE A 9 -16.77 -14.87 8.75
CA PHE A 9 -15.73 -14.90 7.71
C PHE A 9 -15.14 -16.30 7.52
N TRP A 10 -14.92 -17.03 8.62
CA TRP A 10 -14.42 -18.41 8.63
C TRP A 10 -15.51 -19.46 8.57
N TRP A 11 -16.67 -19.12 8.08
CA TRP A 11 -17.76 -20.07 7.97
C TRP A 11 -17.40 -21.21 7.01
N ASP A 12 -17.55 -22.47 7.46
CA ASP A 12 -17.11 -23.67 6.73
C ASP A 12 -17.58 -23.68 5.28
N ARG A 13 -18.84 -23.32 5.04
CA ARG A 13 -19.48 -23.41 3.72
C ARG A 13 -18.91 -22.45 2.67
N LEU A 14 -18.22 -21.38 3.08
CA LEU A 14 -17.58 -20.45 2.16
C LEU A 14 -16.26 -20.99 1.61
N TRP A 15 -15.55 -21.80 2.42
CA TRP A 15 -14.19 -22.23 2.14
C TRP A 15 -14.08 -23.72 1.83
N LEU A 16 -14.97 -24.54 2.40
CA LEU A 16 -14.94 -26.00 2.35
C LEU A 16 -16.14 -26.56 1.54
N PRO A 17 -15.97 -27.75 0.93
CA PRO A 17 -17.07 -28.48 0.31
C PRO A 17 -18.10 -28.96 1.35
N TYR A 18 -19.33 -29.26 0.91
CA TYR A 18 -20.50 -29.52 1.76
C TYR A 18 -20.32 -30.59 2.86
N ASN A 19 -19.40 -31.53 2.67
CA ASN A 19 -19.16 -32.65 3.58
C ASN A 19 -17.97 -32.43 4.52
N LEU A 20 -17.40 -31.22 4.59
CA LEU A 20 -16.17 -30.95 5.32
C LEU A 20 -16.34 -29.71 6.20
N THR A 21 -15.91 -29.81 7.46
CA THR A 21 -15.90 -28.71 8.43
C THR A 21 -14.48 -28.48 8.95
N TRP A 22 -14.21 -27.28 9.48
CA TRP A 22 -12.93 -26.94 10.11
C TRP A 22 -12.60 -27.84 11.30
N THR A 23 -13.61 -28.42 11.96
CA THR A 23 -13.44 -29.38 13.06
C THR A 23 -12.84 -30.71 12.59
N ASP A 24 -13.10 -31.12 11.35
CA ASP A 24 -12.53 -32.34 10.77
C ASP A 24 -11.07 -32.14 10.32
N LEU A 25 -10.66 -30.87 10.14
CA LEU A 25 -9.30 -30.47 9.80
C LEU A 25 -8.44 -30.15 11.04
N GLU A 26 -8.91 -30.50 12.24
CA GLU A 26 -8.07 -30.44 13.44
C GLU A 26 -6.98 -31.51 13.41
N ASP A 27 -5.80 -31.17 13.93
CA ASP A 27 -4.63 -32.06 13.94
C ASP A 27 -4.97 -33.37 14.70
N ARG A 28 -5.18 -34.44 13.94
CA ARG A 28 -5.35 -35.81 14.45
C ARG A 28 -4.31 -36.72 13.82
N ASP A 29 -3.91 -37.73 14.59
CA ASP A 29 -2.99 -38.80 14.15
C ASP A 29 -1.61 -38.31 13.65
N GLY A 30 -1.04 -37.30 14.32
CA GLY A 30 0.32 -36.81 14.02
C GLY A 30 0.45 -36.10 12.66
N ARG A 31 -0.65 -35.81 11.98
CA ARG A 31 -0.67 -35.03 10.73
C ARG A 31 -1.04 -33.59 11.04
N VAL A 32 -0.19 -32.66 10.57
CA VAL A 32 -0.42 -31.22 10.68
C VAL A 32 -1.22 -30.77 9.47
N TYR A 33 -2.44 -30.32 9.67
CA TYR A 33 -3.28 -29.76 8.61
C TYR A 33 -3.12 -28.23 8.57
N ALA A 34 -3.17 -27.65 7.36
CA ALA A 34 -3.09 -26.21 7.19
C ALA A 34 -4.37 -25.56 7.75
N LYS A 35 -4.23 -24.70 8.75
CA LYS A 35 -5.36 -24.05 9.41
C LYS A 35 -5.70 -22.77 8.68
N ALA A 36 -7.00 -22.47 8.59
CA ALA A 36 -7.49 -21.16 8.15
C ALA A 36 -6.79 -19.99 8.87
N GLY A 37 -6.50 -20.17 10.17
CA GLY A 37 -5.77 -19.21 10.99
C GLY A 37 -4.37 -18.86 10.48
N ASP A 38 -3.71 -19.75 9.74
CA ASP A 38 -2.38 -19.49 9.19
C ASP A 38 -2.40 -18.46 8.06
N LEU A 39 -3.57 -18.24 7.44
CA LEU A 39 -3.74 -17.17 6.44
C LEU A 39 -3.56 -15.79 7.08
N TYR A 40 -3.81 -15.63 8.38
CA TYR A 40 -3.53 -14.34 9.03
C TYR A 40 -2.07 -13.98 9.02
N VAL A 41 -1.15 -14.94 8.92
CA VAL A 41 0.30 -14.69 8.80
C VAL A 41 0.62 -13.98 7.48
N THR A 42 -0.19 -14.16 6.43
CA THR A 42 0.05 -13.48 5.14
C THR A 42 -0.19 -11.98 5.23
N ILE A 43 -1.07 -11.52 6.13
CA ILE A 43 -1.37 -10.10 6.31
C ILE A 43 -0.15 -9.31 6.82
N PRO A 44 0.46 -9.62 7.98
CA PRO A 44 1.67 -8.93 8.43
C PRO A 44 2.82 -9.15 7.46
N CYS A 45 2.95 -10.33 6.83
CA CYS A 45 3.93 -10.53 5.77
C CYS A 45 3.74 -9.56 4.60
N ALA A 46 2.51 -9.33 4.14
CA ALA A 46 2.21 -8.37 3.09
C ALA A 46 2.56 -6.94 3.51
N PHE A 47 2.27 -6.55 4.75
CA PHE A 47 2.68 -5.25 5.29
C PHE A 47 4.20 -5.10 5.32
N ILE A 48 4.94 -6.11 5.79
CA ILE A 48 6.40 -6.11 5.80
C ILE A 48 6.93 -5.98 4.37
N PHE A 49 6.38 -6.75 3.43
CA PHE A 49 6.76 -6.69 2.03
C PHE A 49 6.51 -5.30 1.42
N MET A 50 5.38 -4.66 1.75
CA MET A 50 5.07 -3.29 1.34
C MET A 50 6.05 -2.27 1.93
N ILE A 51 6.45 -2.43 3.20
CA ILE A 51 7.46 -1.57 3.83
C ILE A 51 8.81 -1.74 3.13
N ILE A 52 9.25 -2.99 2.91
CA ILE A 52 10.49 -3.29 2.20
C ILE A 52 10.47 -2.65 0.81
N ARG A 53 9.36 -2.83 0.07
CA ARG A 53 9.15 -2.20 -1.24
C ARG A 53 9.25 -0.69 -1.16
N TYR A 54 8.57 -0.06 -0.20
CA TYR A 54 8.61 1.39 -0.01
C TYR A 54 10.02 1.89 0.30
N VAL A 55 10.74 1.21 1.20
CA VAL A 55 12.12 1.56 1.55
C VAL A 55 13.04 1.34 0.36
N PHE A 56 12.85 0.28 -0.42
CA PHE A 56 13.62 0.04 -1.63
C PHE A 56 13.36 1.14 -2.67
N GLU A 57 12.11 1.43 -2.99
CA GLU A 57 11.77 2.51 -3.92
C GLU A 57 12.33 3.85 -3.41
N ARG A 58 12.18 4.17 -2.13
CA ARG A 58 12.67 5.44 -1.59
C ARG A 58 14.19 5.49 -1.49
N SER A 59 14.87 4.41 -1.12
CA SER A 59 16.32 4.41 -0.93
C SER A 59 17.02 4.21 -2.26
N VAL A 60 16.64 3.17 -3.01
CA VAL A 60 17.25 2.79 -4.28
C VAL A 60 16.85 3.78 -5.37
N ALA A 61 15.56 4.08 -5.59
CA ALA A 61 15.21 5.04 -6.66
C ALA A 61 15.75 6.45 -6.38
N THR A 62 15.73 6.93 -5.13
CA THR A 62 16.33 8.24 -4.80
C THR A 62 17.85 8.23 -4.90
N TYR A 63 18.52 7.15 -4.46
CA TYR A 63 19.97 7.02 -4.61
C TYR A 63 20.37 6.95 -6.09
N PHE A 64 19.67 6.15 -6.90
CA PHE A 64 19.86 6.11 -8.34
C PHE A 64 19.61 7.46 -8.99
N ALA A 65 18.51 8.15 -8.67
CA ALA A 65 18.24 9.50 -9.16
C ALA A 65 19.40 10.46 -8.82
N ARG A 66 19.97 10.36 -7.62
CA ARG A 66 21.13 11.16 -7.20
C ARG A 66 22.40 10.81 -7.99
N VAL A 67 22.68 9.52 -8.20
CA VAL A 67 23.83 9.05 -9.00
C VAL A 67 23.70 9.47 -10.47
N LEU A 68 22.50 9.39 -11.04
CA LEU A 68 22.17 9.87 -12.38
C LEU A 68 22.15 11.41 -12.50
N GLY A 69 22.39 12.13 -11.40
CA GLY A 69 22.39 13.60 -11.37
C GLY A 69 20.99 14.22 -11.54
N ILE A 70 19.93 13.41 -11.46
CA ILE A 70 18.54 13.85 -11.49
C ILE A 70 18.24 14.51 -10.15
N ARG A 71 18.47 15.82 -10.08
CA ARG A 71 17.88 16.65 -9.04
C ARG A 71 16.38 16.65 -9.29
N GLU A 72 15.63 15.84 -8.54
CA GLU A 72 14.21 16.11 -8.35
C GLU A 72 14.09 17.54 -7.81
N LYS A 73 13.87 18.50 -8.70
CA LYS A 73 13.36 19.80 -8.33
C LYS A 73 11.94 19.52 -7.85
N VAL A 74 11.78 19.18 -6.57
CA VAL A 74 10.50 19.28 -5.89
C VAL A 74 9.95 20.62 -6.35
N ARG A 75 8.86 20.61 -7.12
CA ARG A 75 8.21 21.84 -7.55
C ARG A 75 7.67 22.48 -6.29
N LEU A 76 8.52 23.27 -5.63
CA LEU A 76 8.12 24.10 -4.52
C LEU A 76 7.01 24.97 -5.08
N LYS A 77 5.81 24.82 -4.52
CA LYS A 77 4.71 25.73 -4.84
C LYS A 77 5.26 27.14 -4.56
N VAL A 78 5.31 27.95 -5.60
CA VAL A 78 5.74 29.34 -5.49
C VAL A 78 4.82 30.01 -4.47
N LYS A 79 5.38 30.79 -3.55
CA LYS A 79 4.56 31.56 -2.61
C LYS A 79 3.66 32.51 -3.42
N PRO A 80 2.34 32.52 -3.19
CA PRO A 80 1.44 33.40 -3.93
C PRO A 80 1.84 34.85 -3.65
N ASN A 81 2.16 35.60 -4.70
CA ASN A 81 2.52 37.01 -4.62
C ASN A 81 1.52 37.82 -5.46
N PRO A 82 0.56 38.50 -4.80
CA PRO A 82 -0.54 39.15 -5.49
C PRO A 82 -0.09 40.31 -6.39
N ILE A 83 1.09 40.90 -6.15
CA ILE A 83 1.64 41.98 -6.99
C ILE A 83 2.10 41.42 -8.33
N LEU A 84 2.82 40.29 -8.30
CA LEU A 84 3.31 39.62 -9.52
C LEU A 84 2.16 39.03 -10.32
N GLU A 85 1.16 38.46 -9.65
CA GLU A 85 -0.03 37.90 -10.32
C GLU A 85 -0.85 38.99 -11.01
N LYS A 86 -1.05 40.15 -10.38
CA LYS A 86 -1.73 41.29 -11.01
C LYS A 86 -0.97 41.85 -12.20
N SER A 87 0.36 41.99 -12.09
CA SER A 87 1.21 42.47 -13.18
C SER A 87 1.23 41.50 -14.37
N PHE A 88 1.25 40.19 -14.10
CA PHE A 88 1.15 39.15 -15.12
C PHE A 88 -0.22 39.12 -15.79
N ALA A 89 -1.30 39.27 -15.02
CA ALA A 89 -2.65 39.33 -15.57
C ALA A 89 -2.91 40.60 -16.40
N ALA A 90 -2.30 41.72 -16.01
CA ALA A 90 -2.42 42.99 -16.72
C ALA A 90 -1.50 43.11 -17.94
N SER A 91 -0.38 42.37 -17.97
CA SER A 91 0.54 42.38 -19.10
C SER A 91 0.06 41.42 -20.18
N SER A 92 -0.21 41.96 -21.37
CA SER A 92 -0.43 41.18 -22.58
C SER A 92 0.64 40.09 -22.72
N LYS A 93 0.22 38.89 -23.15
CA LYS A 93 1.07 37.72 -23.38
C LYS A 93 2.24 37.99 -24.36
N HIS A 94 2.18 39.11 -25.07
CA HIS A 94 3.25 39.67 -25.91
C HIS A 94 3.49 41.13 -25.52
N PRO A 95 4.53 41.44 -24.73
CA PRO A 95 4.99 42.80 -24.59
C PRO A 95 5.61 43.23 -25.93
N ASN A 96 5.11 44.32 -26.51
CA ASN A 96 5.82 44.97 -27.62
C ASN A 96 7.12 45.53 -27.05
N GLN A 97 8.25 45.13 -27.64
CA GLN A 97 9.59 45.65 -27.34
C GLN A 97 9.71 47.12 -27.71
#